data_AF-A0A965BYX8-F1
#
_entry.id   AF-A0A965BYX8-F1
#
_cell.length_a   1.000
_cell.length_b   1.000
_cell.length_c   1.000
_cell.angle_alpha   90.00
_cell.angle_beta   90.00
_cell.angle_gamma   90.00
#
_symmetry.space_group_name_H-M   'P 1'
#
loop_
_entity.id
_entity.type
_entity.pdbx_description
1 polymer ?
#
loop_
_entity_poly.entity_id
_entity_poly.type
_entity_poly.pdbx_seq_one_letter_code
_entity_poly.pdbx_strand_id
1 'polypeptide(L)'
;GAPRLPFDLRVKADGARPVNSDLGSATLDGEMALTGEVLGASQISGNLLVRRAELRIPDKLPPSIRGLPGVRERGQRPPGTPALAPPAKQAAPEASLPPIALDVAIDAPRAIFLRGRGLDAELGGAVKLRGSLDAPILEGGFTLRRGTLALLDRRLDLNRANISFDAGGLMPNLDVAASTRATEVDITVALEGPARDPKISFTSTPELPADEVLARLLFGRRGGELSPFQMLQLAEALSGATGRTLPGPSGVMERIRRLLALDRLSIGQEKEGEQRAGEEPGATLEAGRYVADGVFLGLKQSTDGGPPRVGVQIDLVPRLKLEAESGGNSLAGDRIGIGFEYEY
;
A
#
# COMPACT_ATOMS: atom_id res chain seq x y z
N GLY A 1 -26.99 -18.38 50.29
CA GLY A 1 -26.71 -18.01 48.90
C GLY A 1 -26.26 -16.57 48.87
N ALA A 2 -25.30 -16.22 48.02
CA ALA A 2 -24.89 -14.83 47.85
C ALA A 2 -26.08 -13.96 47.39
N PRO A 3 -26.20 -12.71 47.85
CA PRO A 3 -27.30 -11.83 47.44
C PRO A 3 -27.24 -11.56 45.93
N ARG A 4 -28.34 -11.85 45.23
CA ARG A 4 -28.52 -11.46 43.83
C ARG A 4 -28.92 -9.99 43.80
N LEU A 5 -28.03 -9.15 43.26
CA LEU A 5 -28.24 -7.73 43.07
C LEU A 5 -28.55 -7.50 41.57
N PRO A 6 -29.83 -7.50 41.16
CA PRO A 6 -30.19 -7.23 39.78
C PRO A 6 -29.98 -5.74 39.45
N PHE A 7 -29.65 -5.46 38.19
CA PHE A 7 -29.61 -4.10 37.64
C PHE A 7 -30.29 -4.05 36.27
N ASP A 8 -30.84 -2.88 35.94
CA ASP A 8 -31.32 -2.51 34.60
C ASP A 8 -30.83 -1.08 34.33
N LEU A 9 -29.85 -0.96 33.44
CA LEU A 9 -29.32 0.32 32.99
C LEU A 9 -29.76 0.56 31.54
N ARG A 10 -30.44 1.67 31.29
CA ARG A 10 -30.83 2.08 29.93
C ARG A 10 -30.10 3.34 29.53
N VAL A 11 -29.57 3.32 28.31
CA VAL A 11 -28.85 4.42 27.70
C VAL A 11 -29.53 4.76 26.38
N LYS A 12 -29.93 6.02 26.24
CA LYS A 12 -30.43 6.57 25.00
C LYS A 12 -29.30 7.34 24.30
N ALA A 13 -29.02 6.97 23.07
CA ALA A 13 -28.12 7.66 22.17
C ALA A 13 -28.92 8.59 21.25
N ASP A 14 -28.64 9.88 21.32
CA ASP A 14 -29.11 10.89 20.37
C ASP A 14 -27.89 11.58 19.77
N GLY A 15 -27.44 11.09 18.62
CA GLY A 15 -26.34 11.69 17.88
C GLY A 15 -25.00 11.37 18.53
N ALA A 16 -24.95 10.24 19.23
CA ALA A 16 -23.77 9.81 19.95
C ALA A 16 -22.65 9.51 18.96
N ARG A 17 -21.42 9.88 19.32
CA ARG A 17 -20.21 9.62 18.52
C ARG A 17 -19.24 8.71 19.28
N PRO A 18 -19.60 7.43 19.52
CA PRO A 18 -18.76 6.53 20.30
C PRO A 18 -17.46 6.15 19.57
N VAL A 19 -17.46 6.22 18.23
CA VAL A 19 -16.28 5.97 17.41
C VAL A 19 -15.76 7.30 16.89
N ASN A 20 -14.55 7.66 17.33
CA ASN A 20 -13.80 8.80 16.81
C ASN A 20 -12.31 8.46 16.85
N SER A 21 -11.76 8.09 15.70
CA SER A 21 -10.36 7.67 15.53
C SER A 21 -9.81 8.18 14.21
N ASP A 22 -8.51 8.07 14.02
CA ASP A 22 -7.85 8.43 12.76
C ASP A 22 -8.36 7.56 11.58
N LEU A 23 -8.86 6.35 11.88
CA LEU A 23 -9.44 5.42 10.91
C LEU A 23 -10.88 5.77 10.54
N GLY A 24 -11.57 6.62 11.31
CA GLY A 24 -12.96 6.98 11.02
C GLY A 24 -13.78 7.43 12.21
N SER A 25 -15.01 7.83 11.91
CA SER A 25 -16.01 8.27 12.89
C SER A 25 -17.38 7.68 12.60
N ALA A 26 -18.20 7.49 13.64
CA ALA A 26 -19.59 7.07 13.50
C ALA A 26 -20.50 7.86 14.43
N THR A 27 -21.65 8.31 13.90
CA THR A 27 -22.73 8.97 14.63
C THR A 27 -23.94 8.04 14.64
N LEU A 28 -24.43 7.73 15.84
CA LEU A 28 -25.44 6.71 16.10
C LEU A 28 -26.60 7.26 16.94
N ASP A 29 -27.79 6.75 16.65
CA ASP A 29 -28.98 6.90 17.47
C ASP A 29 -29.45 5.56 17.97
N GLY A 30 -30.17 5.54 19.09
CA GLY A 30 -30.86 4.34 19.51
C GLY A 30 -30.98 4.23 21.02
N GLU A 31 -31.47 3.07 21.45
CA GLU A 31 -31.62 2.75 22.85
C GLU A 31 -30.92 1.42 23.12
N MET A 32 -30.12 1.43 24.18
CA MET A 32 -29.32 0.29 24.64
C MET A 32 -29.70 0.00 26.09
N ALA A 33 -29.83 -1.28 26.42
CA ALA A 33 -30.07 -1.76 27.76
C ALA A 33 -28.93 -2.70 28.18
N LEU A 34 -28.41 -2.50 29.38
CA LEU A 34 -27.51 -3.39 30.07
C LEU A 34 -28.28 -3.95 31.28
N THR A 35 -28.65 -5.23 31.19
CA THR A 35 -29.44 -5.92 32.22
C THR A 35 -28.67 -7.12 32.76
N GLY A 36 -28.81 -7.42 34.05
CA GLY A 36 -28.08 -8.55 34.64
C GLY A 36 -28.04 -8.54 36.16
N GLU A 37 -27.14 -9.36 36.70
CA GLU A 37 -26.80 -9.41 38.12
C GLU A 37 -25.36 -8.93 38.31
N VAL A 38 -25.08 -8.12 39.35
CA VAL A 38 -23.74 -7.51 39.59
C VAL A 38 -22.59 -8.52 39.60
N LEU A 39 -22.86 -9.76 40.04
CA LEU A 39 -21.88 -10.86 40.11
C LEU A 39 -22.30 -12.06 39.23
N GLY A 40 -23.24 -11.85 38.30
CA GLY A 40 -23.83 -12.90 37.48
C GLY A 40 -23.88 -12.53 36.00
N ALA A 41 -24.58 -13.35 35.22
CA ALA A 41 -24.72 -13.14 33.78
C ALA A 41 -25.38 -11.78 33.51
N SER A 42 -24.82 -11.07 32.53
CA SER A 42 -25.31 -9.77 32.09
C SER A 42 -25.44 -9.74 30.58
N GLN A 43 -26.29 -8.88 30.05
CA GLN A 43 -26.54 -8.75 28.62
C GLN A 43 -26.66 -7.28 28.22
N ILE A 44 -25.99 -6.93 27.11
CA ILE A 44 -26.18 -5.69 26.38
C ILE A 44 -27.10 -5.98 25.21
N SER A 45 -28.23 -5.28 25.14
CA SER A 45 -29.19 -5.41 24.03
C SER A 45 -29.67 -4.05 23.55
N GLY A 46 -30.11 -3.97 22.30
CA GLY A 46 -30.66 -2.72 21.78
C GLY A 46 -30.66 -2.62 20.26
N ASN A 47 -31.19 -1.51 19.78
CA ASN A 47 -31.21 -1.16 18.37
C ASN A 47 -30.47 0.15 18.17
N LEU A 48 -29.51 0.16 17.25
CA LEU A 48 -28.73 1.32 16.86
C LEU A 48 -28.97 1.65 15.39
N LEU A 49 -29.29 2.91 15.12
CA LEU A 49 -29.37 3.49 13.78
C LEU A 49 -28.10 4.28 13.50
N VAL A 50 -27.37 3.91 12.46
CA VAL A 50 -26.21 4.66 11.98
C VAL A 50 -26.71 5.85 11.17
N ARG A 51 -26.59 7.07 11.74
CA ARG A 51 -26.87 8.31 10.99
C ARG A 51 -25.81 8.57 9.94
N ARG A 52 -24.54 8.38 10.32
CA ARG A 52 -23.38 8.57 9.46
C ARG A 52 -22.18 7.82 10.03
N ALA A 53 -21.54 6.99 9.23
CA ALA A 53 -20.24 6.42 9.49
C ALA A 53 -19.30 6.79 8.34
N GLU A 54 -18.10 7.26 8.67
CA GLU A 54 -17.07 7.59 7.70
C GLU A 54 -15.82 6.83 8.08
N LEU A 55 -15.42 5.88 7.23
CA LEU A 55 -14.21 5.09 7.39
C LEU A 55 -13.18 5.56 6.37
N ARG A 56 -11.98 5.85 6.88
CA ARG A 56 -10.85 6.29 6.07
C ARG A 56 -9.85 5.15 5.96
N ILE A 57 -9.47 4.82 4.73
CA ILE A 57 -8.40 3.87 4.45
C ILE A 57 -7.09 4.66 4.39
N PRO A 58 -6.23 4.57 5.42
CA PRO A 58 -5.02 5.37 5.47
C PRO A 58 -3.93 4.80 4.54
N ASP A 59 -3.03 5.65 4.05
CA ASP A 59 -1.88 5.24 3.24
C ASP A 59 -0.78 4.55 4.07
N LYS A 60 -0.76 4.82 5.38
CA LYS A 60 0.07 4.15 6.39
C LYS A 60 -0.76 3.98 7.65
N LEU A 61 -0.75 2.78 8.24
CA LEU A 61 -1.36 2.57 9.56
C LEU A 61 -0.74 3.55 10.57
N PRO A 62 -1.55 4.27 11.37
CA PRO A 62 -1.02 5.16 12.40
C PRO A 62 -0.06 4.39 13.32
N PRO A 63 1.08 4.96 13.73
CA PRO A 63 1.92 4.33 14.74
C PRO A 63 1.08 4.08 16.00
N SER A 64 1.10 2.84 16.50
CA SER A 64 0.26 2.34 17.61
C SER A 64 0.51 3.02 18.96
N ILE A 65 1.31 4.09 19.00
CA ILE A 65 1.76 4.75 20.22
C ILE A 65 1.45 6.23 20.07
N ARG A 66 0.27 6.65 20.51
CA ARG A 66 0.12 8.03 21.00
C ARG A 66 0.88 8.08 22.32
N GLY A 67 2.14 8.50 22.27
CA GLY A 67 2.84 8.94 23.48
C GLY A 67 2.01 10.08 24.07
N LEU A 68 1.55 9.92 25.32
CA LEU A 68 0.88 11.00 26.03
C LEU A 68 1.81 12.22 26.03
N PRO A 69 1.43 13.36 25.44
CA PRO A 69 2.25 14.56 25.49
C PRO A 69 2.36 15.00 26.94
N GLY A 70 3.60 15.08 27.45
CA GLY A 70 3.88 15.54 28.82
C GLY A 70 4.50 14.50 29.76
N VAL A 71 4.79 13.27 29.32
CA VAL A 71 5.59 12.34 30.13
C VAL A 71 7.05 12.78 30.11
N ARG A 72 7.45 13.54 31.12
CA ARG A 72 8.84 13.84 31.42
C ARG A 72 9.38 12.69 32.24
N GLU A 73 10.15 11.79 31.61
CA GLU A 73 10.83 10.71 32.32
C GLU A 73 11.88 11.34 33.26
N ARG A 74 11.52 11.49 34.53
CA ARG A 74 12.40 12.05 35.56
C ARG A 74 13.27 10.92 36.10
N GLY A 75 14.52 10.90 35.66
CA GLY A 75 15.58 10.05 36.20
C GLY A 75 16.19 9.14 35.15
N GLN A 76 17.37 9.52 34.63
CA GLN A 76 18.23 8.55 33.96
C GLN A 76 18.83 7.64 35.03
N ARG A 77 18.68 6.33 34.84
CA ARG A 77 19.24 5.33 35.76
C ARG A 77 20.78 5.43 35.73
N PRO A 78 21.48 5.47 36.89
CA PRO A 78 22.94 5.53 36.91
C PRO A 78 23.57 4.38 36.11
N PRO A 79 24.65 4.64 35.34
CA PRO A 79 25.37 3.59 34.65
C PRO A 79 25.86 2.53 35.65
N GLY A 80 25.57 1.25 35.40
CA GLY A 80 26.05 0.13 36.22
C GLY A 80 25.07 -0.41 37.27
N THR A 81 23.84 0.11 37.37
CA THR A 81 22.80 -0.59 38.15
C THR A 81 22.36 -1.87 37.43
N PRO A 82 22.37 -3.04 38.10
CA PRO A 82 21.76 -4.25 37.56
C PRO A 82 20.31 -3.96 37.17
N ALA A 83 19.83 -4.55 36.07
CA ALA A 83 18.41 -4.50 35.76
C ALA A 83 17.66 -5.06 36.97
N LEU A 84 16.76 -4.27 37.56
CA LEU A 84 15.76 -4.81 38.47
C LEU A 84 15.10 -5.94 37.69
N ALA A 85 15.20 -7.17 38.21
CA ALA A 85 14.36 -8.25 37.71
C ALA A 85 12.94 -7.67 37.64
N PRO A 86 12.24 -7.76 36.49
CA PRO A 86 10.86 -7.30 36.44
C PRO A 86 10.19 -7.89 37.67
N PRO A 87 9.49 -7.08 38.50
CA PRO A 87 8.77 -7.64 39.63
C PRO A 87 8.03 -8.83 39.07
N ALA A 88 8.26 -10.02 39.64
CA ALA A 88 7.54 -11.21 39.22
C ALA A 88 6.10 -10.72 39.09
N LYS A 89 5.55 -10.76 37.87
CA LYS A 89 4.15 -10.44 37.65
C LYS A 89 3.42 -11.52 38.44
N GLN A 90 3.24 -11.29 39.74
CA GLN A 90 2.11 -11.80 40.47
C GLN A 90 0.98 -11.25 39.63
N ALA A 91 0.47 -12.09 38.75
CA ALA A 91 -0.80 -11.85 38.12
C ALA A 91 -1.73 -11.57 39.28
N ALA A 92 -2.05 -10.28 39.50
CA ALA A 92 -3.21 -9.95 40.29
C ALA A 92 -4.32 -10.83 39.71
N PRO A 93 -5.08 -11.57 40.54
CA PRO A 93 -6.17 -12.37 40.02
C PRO A 93 -6.96 -11.46 39.08
N GLU A 94 -6.92 -11.77 37.78
CA GLU A 94 -7.70 -11.04 36.81
C GLU A 94 -9.12 -11.19 37.32
N ALA A 95 -9.70 -10.10 37.81
CA ALA A 95 -11.09 -10.07 38.15
C ALA A 95 -11.82 -10.28 36.82
N SER A 96 -12.08 -11.54 36.51
CA SER A 96 -12.85 -11.92 35.34
C SER A 96 -14.23 -11.33 35.58
N LEU A 97 -14.51 -10.24 34.87
CA LEU A 97 -15.88 -9.72 34.81
C LEU A 97 -16.77 -10.88 34.38
N PRO A 98 -17.96 -11.03 35.00
CA PRO A 98 -18.93 -12.02 34.55
C PRO A 98 -19.16 -11.88 33.04
N PRO A 99 -19.38 -12.98 32.30
CA PRO A 99 -19.57 -12.91 30.86
C PRO A 99 -20.76 -12.01 30.51
N ILE A 100 -20.50 -11.02 29.66
CA ILE A 100 -21.52 -10.08 29.16
C ILE A 100 -21.92 -10.54 27.76
N ALA A 101 -23.17 -10.95 27.60
CA ALA A 101 -23.74 -11.31 26.29
C ALA A 101 -24.10 -10.07 25.48
N LEU A 102 -24.07 -10.19 24.16
CA LEU A 102 -24.40 -9.13 23.20
C LEU A 102 -25.62 -9.55 22.38
N ASP A 103 -26.58 -8.64 22.19
CA ASP A 103 -27.68 -8.77 21.24
C ASP A 103 -28.09 -7.39 20.71
N VAL A 104 -27.26 -6.84 19.83
CA VAL A 104 -27.41 -5.46 19.35
C VAL A 104 -27.68 -5.49 17.84
N ALA A 105 -28.81 -4.95 17.41
CA ALA A 105 -29.09 -4.75 15.99
C ALA A 105 -28.59 -3.37 15.56
N ILE A 106 -27.86 -3.31 14.45
CA ILE A 106 -27.28 -2.09 13.89
C ILE A 106 -27.80 -1.94 12.47
N ASP A 107 -28.59 -0.89 12.24
CA ASP A 107 -29.15 -0.55 10.94
C ASP A 107 -28.42 0.67 10.36
N ALA A 108 -27.95 0.58 9.12
CA ALA A 108 -27.21 1.63 8.44
C ALA A 108 -27.71 1.75 6.99
N PRO A 109 -28.90 2.32 6.75
CA PRO A 109 -29.57 2.14 5.47
C PRO A 109 -28.87 2.94 4.35
N ARG A 110 -28.32 4.12 4.65
CA ARG A 110 -27.72 5.06 3.68
C ARG A 110 -26.68 5.99 4.32
N ALA A 111 -25.71 5.43 5.00
CA ALA A 111 -24.92 6.21 5.96
C ALA A 111 -23.45 5.83 6.06
N ILE A 112 -22.97 4.79 5.37
CA ILE A 112 -21.58 4.35 5.49
C ILE A 112 -20.79 4.86 4.30
N PHE A 113 -19.80 5.70 4.56
CA PHE A 113 -18.89 6.25 3.57
C PHE A 113 -17.50 5.63 3.75
N LEU A 114 -16.99 5.00 2.70
CA LEU A 114 -15.62 4.46 2.64
C LEU A 114 -14.78 5.35 1.75
N ARG A 115 -13.69 5.90 2.29
CA ARG A 115 -12.85 6.88 1.59
C ARG A 115 -11.37 6.61 1.75
N GLY A 116 -10.58 6.86 0.71
CA GLY A 116 -9.12 6.80 0.78
C GLY A 116 -8.51 5.89 -0.28
N ARG A 117 -7.24 6.11 -0.61
CA ARG A 117 -6.53 5.37 -1.67
C ARG A 117 -7.29 5.37 -3.00
N GLY A 118 -7.89 6.51 -3.32
CA GLY A 118 -8.73 6.71 -4.51
C GLY A 118 -10.15 6.16 -4.41
N LEU A 119 -10.49 5.39 -3.37
CA LEU A 119 -11.84 4.92 -3.12
C LEU A 119 -12.72 6.05 -2.58
N ASP A 120 -13.93 6.18 -3.15
CA ASP A 120 -15.06 6.89 -2.56
C ASP A 120 -16.32 6.06 -2.79
N ALA A 121 -16.85 5.44 -1.74
CA ALA A 121 -17.98 4.53 -1.80
C ALA A 121 -19.01 4.83 -0.72
N GLU A 122 -20.28 4.69 -1.08
CA GLU A 122 -21.41 4.73 -0.17
C GLU A 122 -22.03 3.32 -0.09
N LEU A 123 -22.10 2.82 1.13
CA LEU A 123 -22.63 1.50 1.47
C LEU A 123 -23.87 1.65 2.36
N GLY A 124 -24.75 0.64 2.30
CA GLY A 124 -25.89 0.51 3.19
C GLY A 124 -26.11 -0.95 3.57
N GLY A 125 -26.77 -1.19 4.70
CA GLY A 125 -27.08 -2.54 5.16
C GLY A 125 -27.40 -2.60 6.65
N ALA A 126 -27.39 -3.81 7.18
CA ALA A 126 -27.67 -4.08 8.57
C ALA A 126 -26.83 -5.24 9.08
N VAL A 127 -26.41 -5.13 10.34
CA VAL A 127 -25.67 -6.19 11.03
C VAL A 127 -26.23 -6.39 12.43
N LYS A 128 -26.08 -7.61 12.96
CA LYS A 128 -26.36 -7.93 14.36
C LYS A 128 -25.07 -8.30 15.05
N LEU A 129 -24.83 -7.68 16.20
CA LEU A 129 -23.72 -8.01 17.09
C LEU A 129 -24.23 -8.96 18.18
N ARG A 130 -23.74 -10.19 18.16
CA ARG A 130 -24.09 -11.29 19.05
C ARG A 130 -22.83 -11.82 19.76
N GLY A 131 -22.99 -12.91 20.52
CA GLY A 131 -21.90 -13.56 21.24
C GLY A 131 -21.68 -12.93 22.61
N SER A 132 -20.45 -12.97 23.10
CA SER A 132 -20.05 -12.34 24.35
C SER A 132 -19.11 -11.17 24.09
N LEU A 133 -18.91 -10.32 25.09
CA LEU A 133 -18.04 -9.15 24.98
C LEU A 133 -16.57 -9.53 24.69
N ASP A 134 -16.13 -10.71 25.12
CA ASP A 134 -14.81 -11.29 24.86
C ASP A 134 -14.73 -12.04 23.51
N ALA A 135 -15.87 -12.55 23.01
CA ALA A 135 -15.96 -13.23 21.72
C ALA A 135 -17.17 -12.73 20.90
N PRO A 136 -17.11 -11.48 20.41
CA PRO A 136 -18.21 -10.88 19.66
C PRO A 136 -18.31 -11.47 18.25
N ILE A 137 -19.54 -11.64 17.78
CA ILE A 137 -19.87 -12.17 16.46
C ILE A 137 -20.73 -11.14 15.73
N LEU A 138 -20.36 -10.79 14.50
CA LEU A 138 -21.22 -10.01 13.61
C LEU A 138 -21.93 -10.96 12.65
N GLU A 139 -23.19 -10.66 12.37
CA GLU A 139 -24.02 -11.35 11.39
C GLU A 139 -24.69 -10.34 10.48
N GLY A 140 -24.80 -10.62 9.19
CA GLY A 140 -25.40 -9.71 8.20
C GLY A 140 -24.36 -9.13 7.25
N GLY A 141 -24.56 -7.90 6.80
CA GLY A 141 -23.63 -7.30 5.84
C GLY A 141 -24.02 -5.93 5.30
N PHE A 142 -23.16 -5.44 4.43
CA PHE A 142 -23.32 -4.16 3.74
C PHE A 142 -23.18 -4.35 2.24
N THR A 143 -23.95 -3.58 1.48
CA THR A 143 -23.94 -3.60 0.02
C THR A 143 -23.70 -2.21 -0.55
N LEU A 144 -23.13 -2.19 -1.76
CA LEU A 144 -22.86 -0.97 -2.50
C LEU A 144 -24.15 -0.25 -2.88
N ARG A 145 -24.18 1.06 -2.64
CA ARG A 145 -25.20 1.95 -3.22
C ARG A 145 -24.64 2.68 -4.44
N ARG A 146 -23.44 3.22 -4.29
CA ARG A 146 -22.68 3.90 -5.35
C ARG A 146 -21.24 4.01 -4.90
N GLY A 147 -20.33 4.12 -5.84
CA GLY A 147 -18.95 4.46 -5.51
C GLY A 147 -18.04 4.33 -6.71
N THR A 148 -16.84 4.86 -6.55
CA THR A 148 -15.81 4.82 -7.56
C THR A 148 -14.44 4.64 -6.93
N LEU A 149 -13.52 4.10 -7.71
CA LEU A 149 -12.12 3.94 -7.36
C LEU A 149 -11.27 4.69 -8.38
N ALA A 150 -10.54 5.71 -7.93
CA ALA A 150 -9.49 6.32 -8.72
C ALA A 150 -8.21 5.47 -8.59
N LEU A 151 -7.72 4.99 -9.72
CA LEU A 151 -6.48 4.23 -9.82
C LEU A 151 -5.61 4.89 -10.90
N LEU A 152 -4.50 5.50 -10.48
CA LEU A 152 -3.66 6.34 -11.35
C LEU A 152 -4.53 7.41 -12.04
N ASP A 153 -4.46 7.51 -13.37
CA ASP A 153 -5.24 8.44 -14.19
C ASP A 153 -6.60 7.86 -14.62
N ARG A 154 -7.02 6.74 -14.02
CA ARG A 154 -8.25 6.04 -14.36
C ARG A 154 -9.27 6.10 -13.24
N ARG A 155 -10.52 6.27 -13.64
CA ARG A 155 -11.68 6.09 -12.78
C ARG A 155 -12.31 4.75 -13.10
N LEU A 156 -12.45 3.92 -12.07
CA LEU A 156 -13.22 2.69 -12.11
C LEU A 156 -14.55 2.95 -11.39
N ASP A 157 -15.65 2.56 -12.02
CA ASP A 157 -16.95 2.58 -11.38
C ASP A 157 -17.11 1.30 -10.57
N LEU A 158 -17.56 1.41 -9.31
CA LEU A 158 -17.89 0.22 -8.53
C LEU A 158 -19.24 -0.30 -8.99
N ASN A 159 -19.26 -1.53 -9.52
CA ASN A 159 -20.45 -2.21 -10.00
C ASN A 159 -21.12 -2.99 -8.86
N ARG A 160 -20.31 -3.53 -7.95
CA ARG A 160 -20.73 -4.36 -6.82
C ARG A 160 -19.77 -4.17 -5.66
N ALA A 161 -20.30 -4.15 -4.45
CA ALA A 161 -19.54 -4.40 -3.24
C ALA A 161 -20.46 -5.07 -2.23
N ASN A 162 -20.16 -6.31 -1.88
CA ASN A 162 -20.84 -7.08 -0.85
C ASN A 162 -19.83 -7.37 0.26
N ILE A 163 -20.18 -7.00 1.48
CA ILE A 163 -19.37 -7.21 2.68
C ILE A 163 -20.21 -8.05 3.62
N SER A 164 -19.91 -9.34 3.75
CA SER A 164 -20.69 -10.28 4.56
C SER A 164 -19.95 -10.67 5.83
N PHE A 165 -20.70 -10.83 6.93
CA PHE A 165 -20.21 -11.38 8.19
C PHE A 165 -20.89 -12.75 8.41
N ASP A 166 -20.40 -13.77 7.71
CA ASP A 166 -20.91 -15.15 7.72
C ASP A 166 -19.95 -16.13 8.40
N ALA A 167 -18.69 -15.75 8.59
CA ALA A 167 -17.63 -16.58 9.17
C ALA A 167 -17.65 -16.69 10.71
N GLY A 168 -18.69 -16.18 11.39
CA GLY A 168 -18.84 -16.35 12.85
C GLY A 168 -17.87 -15.51 13.70
N GLY A 169 -17.55 -14.30 13.27
CA GLY A 169 -16.68 -13.37 14.01
C GLY A 169 -16.80 -11.93 13.51
N LEU A 170 -15.80 -11.10 13.80
CA LEU A 170 -15.75 -9.70 13.35
C LEU A 170 -15.13 -9.51 11.96
N MET A 171 -14.64 -10.57 11.34
CA MET A 171 -13.92 -10.48 10.07
C MET A 171 -14.88 -10.70 8.89
N PRO A 172 -15.07 -9.70 8.01
CA PRO A 172 -15.95 -9.88 6.88
C PRO A 172 -15.27 -10.58 5.71
N ASN A 173 -16.09 -11.21 4.88
CA ASN A 173 -15.75 -11.63 3.53
C ASN A 173 -16.16 -10.54 2.53
N LEU A 174 -15.34 -10.33 1.50
CA LEU A 174 -15.51 -9.30 0.49
C LEU A 174 -15.86 -9.95 -0.85
N ASP A 175 -16.78 -9.33 -1.59
CA ASP A 175 -17.07 -9.57 -3.02
C ASP A 175 -17.30 -8.19 -3.66
N VAL A 176 -16.26 -7.64 -4.25
CA VAL A 176 -16.25 -6.30 -4.84
C VAL A 176 -15.83 -6.40 -6.29
N ALA A 177 -16.56 -5.71 -7.18
CA ALA A 177 -16.23 -5.61 -8.58
C ALA A 177 -16.30 -4.14 -9.04
N ALA A 178 -15.26 -3.71 -9.74
CA ALA A 178 -15.15 -2.39 -10.35
C ALA A 178 -14.84 -2.53 -11.84
N SER A 179 -15.35 -1.63 -12.67
CA SER A 179 -15.12 -1.68 -14.12
C SER A 179 -14.69 -0.34 -14.69
N THR A 180 -13.98 -0.38 -15.81
CA THR A 180 -13.60 0.80 -16.60
C THR A 180 -13.39 0.39 -18.05
N ARG A 181 -13.44 1.37 -18.96
CA ARG A 181 -13.12 1.15 -20.38
C ARG A 181 -11.75 1.74 -20.69
N ALA A 182 -10.83 0.90 -21.18
CA ALA A 182 -9.49 1.31 -21.57
C ALA A 182 -9.14 0.75 -22.95
N THR A 183 -8.74 1.62 -23.87
CA THR A 183 -8.29 1.23 -25.23
C THR A 183 -9.31 0.30 -25.92
N GLU A 184 -10.59 0.70 -25.87
CA GLU A 184 -11.74 -0.01 -26.44
C GLU A 184 -12.05 -1.39 -25.82
N VAL A 185 -11.48 -1.69 -24.65
CA VAL A 185 -11.72 -2.93 -23.91
C VAL A 185 -12.36 -2.61 -22.58
N ASP A 186 -13.41 -3.36 -22.22
CA ASP A 186 -14.06 -3.25 -20.92
C ASP A 186 -13.29 -4.12 -19.93
N ILE A 187 -12.69 -3.49 -18.93
CA ILE A 187 -11.85 -4.12 -17.91
C ILE A 187 -12.65 -4.20 -16.61
N THR A 188 -12.64 -5.36 -15.97
CA THR A 188 -13.21 -5.58 -14.65
C THR A 188 -12.11 -5.99 -13.66
N VAL A 189 -12.11 -5.35 -12.50
CA VAL A 189 -11.26 -5.69 -11.35
C VAL A 189 -12.16 -6.25 -10.26
N ALA A 190 -11.87 -7.47 -9.81
CA ALA A 190 -12.59 -8.10 -8.72
C ALA A 190 -11.68 -8.29 -7.50
N LEU A 191 -12.27 -8.13 -6.31
CA LEU A 191 -11.65 -8.34 -5.01
C LEU A 191 -12.55 -9.27 -4.21
N GLU A 192 -12.06 -10.48 -3.93
CA GLU A 192 -12.85 -11.54 -3.31
C GLU A 192 -12.13 -12.19 -2.13
N GLY A 193 -12.87 -12.61 -1.11
CA GLY A 193 -12.34 -13.36 0.04
C GLY A 193 -12.25 -12.55 1.34
N PRO A 194 -11.61 -13.10 2.38
CA PRO A 194 -11.55 -12.47 3.70
C PRO A 194 -10.84 -11.12 3.65
N ALA A 195 -11.34 -10.10 4.36
CA ALA A 195 -10.76 -8.76 4.31
C ALA A 195 -9.28 -8.67 4.79
N ARG A 196 -8.78 -9.68 5.51
CA ARG A 196 -7.37 -9.79 5.92
C ARG A 196 -6.44 -10.30 4.81
N ASP A 197 -6.96 -11.07 3.86
CA ASP A 197 -6.20 -11.68 2.77
C ASP A 197 -7.08 -11.82 1.52
N PRO A 198 -7.47 -10.69 0.90
CA PRO A 198 -8.35 -10.74 -0.26
C PRO A 198 -7.56 -11.08 -1.52
N LYS A 199 -8.19 -11.79 -2.44
CA LYS A 199 -7.66 -12.10 -3.76
C LYS A 199 -8.14 -11.07 -4.77
N ILE A 200 -7.21 -10.57 -5.58
CA ILE A 200 -7.51 -9.60 -6.65
C ILE A 200 -7.38 -10.32 -7.99
N SER A 201 -8.36 -10.12 -8.87
CA SER A 201 -8.33 -10.63 -10.24
C SER A 201 -8.70 -9.52 -11.24
N PHE A 202 -8.21 -9.68 -12.46
CA PHE A 202 -8.41 -8.74 -13.57
C PHE A 202 -8.94 -9.52 -14.75
N THR A 203 -10.06 -9.08 -15.32
CA THR A 203 -10.68 -9.69 -16.49
C THR A 203 -11.03 -8.61 -17.50
N SER A 204 -11.26 -9.01 -18.75
CA SER A 204 -11.65 -8.07 -19.80
C SER A 204 -12.65 -8.66 -20.78
N THR A 205 -13.37 -7.78 -21.47
CA THR A 205 -14.19 -8.11 -22.63
C THR A 205 -13.76 -7.22 -23.81
N PRO A 206 -13.26 -7.79 -24.92
CA PRO A 206 -12.98 -9.21 -25.16
C PRO A 206 -11.91 -9.79 -24.21
N GLU A 207 -11.89 -11.12 -24.07
CA GLU A 207 -10.97 -11.82 -23.16
C GLU A 207 -9.51 -11.65 -23.61
N LEU A 208 -8.66 -11.20 -22.69
CA LEU A 208 -7.23 -10.97 -22.90
C LEU A 208 -6.42 -11.66 -21.79
N PRO A 209 -5.13 -11.94 -22.02
CA PRO A 209 -4.20 -12.33 -20.96
C PRO A 209 -4.16 -11.28 -19.82
N ALA A 210 -4.09 -11.75 -18.57
CA ALA A 210 -4.23 -10.88 -17.39
C ALA A 210 -3.15 -9.79 -17.29
N ASP A 211 -1.94 -10.08 -17.74
CA ASP A 211 -0.82 -9.13 -17.85
C ASP A 211 -1.11 -8.02 -18.87
N GLU A 212 -1.76 -8.35 -19.99
CA GLU A 212 -2.21 -7.36 -20.97
C GLU A 212 -3.35 -6.50 -20.42
N VAL A 213 -4.33 -7.09 -19.71
CA VAL A 213 -5.40 -6.35 -19.03
C VAL A 213 -4.81 -5.35 -18.04
N LEU A 214 -3.87 -5.79 -17.22
CA LEU A 214 -3.20 -4.94 -16.24
C LEU A 214 -2.40 -3.82 -16.91
N ALA A 215 -1.66 -4.12 -17.98
CA ALA A 215 -0.90 -3.12 -18.73
C ALA A 215 -1.82 -2.05 -19.34
N ARG A 216 -2.95 -2.45 -19.93
CA ARG A 216 -3.93 -1.52 -20.49
C ARG A 216 -4.61 -0.69 -19.41
N LEU A 217 -4.92 -1.28 -18.26
CA LEU A 217 -5.52 -0.57 -17.13
C LEU A 217 -4.57 0.50 -16.57
N LEU A 218 -3.30 0.16 -16.36
CA LEU A 218 -2.34 1.05 -15.70
C LEU A 218 -1.72 2.07 -16.65
N PHE A 219 -1.45 1.68 -17.90
CA PHE A 219 -0.68 2.50 -18.85
C PHE A 219 -1.48 2.94 -20.08
N GLY A 220 -2.70 2.41 -20.29
CA GLY A 220 -3.50 2.72 -21.47
C GLY A 220 -2.94 2.18 -22.79
N ARG A 221 -1.99 1.24 -22.74
CA ARG A 221 -1.30 0.67 -23.92
C ARG A 221 -1.11 -0.84 -23.77
N ARG A 222 -0.77 -1.53 -24.87
CA ARG A 222 -0.56 -2.97 -24.89
C ARG A 222 0.75 -3.32 -24.14
N GLY A 223 0.76 -4.42 -23.39
CA GLY A 223 1.90 -4.83 -22.54
C GLY A 223 3.22 -5.05 -23.30
N GLY A 224 3.17 -5.33 -24.60
CA GLY A 224 4.35 -5.51 -25.45
C GLY A 224 5.17 -4.25 -25.75
N GLU A 225 4.72 -3.06 -25.32
CA GLU A 225 5.40 -1.78 -25.55
C GLU A 225 5.96 -1.15 -24.26
N LEU A 226 5.91 -1.87 -23.12
CA LEU A 226 6.29 -1.30 -21.83
C LEU A 226 7.80 -1.06 -21.74
N SER A 227 8.17 0.21 -21.66
CA SER A 227 9.56 0.59 -21.43
C SER A 227 10.00 0.15 -20.02
N PRO A 228 11.30 -0.07 -19.78
CA PRO A 228 11.85 -0.39 -18.46
C PRO A 228 11.43 0.58 -17.35
N PHE A 229 11.16 1.85 -17.68
CA PHE A 229 10.71 2.87 -16.75
C PHE A 229 9.26 2.66 -16.28
N GLN A 230 8.40 2.08 -17.10
CA GLN A 230 6.99 1.82 -16.77
C GLN A 230 6.83 0.58 -15.90
N MET A 231 7.72 -0.42 -16.06
CA MET A 231 7.80 -1.55 -15.12
C MET A 231 8.16 -1.11 -13.70
N LEU A 232 8.87 0.01 -13.54
CA LEU A 232 9.20 0.57 -12.22
C LEU A 232 7.95 1.16 -11.53
N GLN A 233 7.11 1.87 -12.28
CA GLN A 233 5.85 2.43 -11.78
C GLN A 233 4.83 1.33 -11.40
N LEU A 234 4.84 0.19 -12.12
CA LEU A 234 4.06 -1.00 -11.77
C LEU A 234 4.40 -1.53 -10.38
N ALA A 235 5.69 -1.62 -10.04
CA ALA A 235 6.15 -2.11 -8.75
C ALA A 235 5.76 -1.16 -7.60
N GLU A 236 5.75 0.15 -7.83
CA GLU A 236 5.29 1.16 -6.85
C GLU A 236 3.78 1.12 -6.64
N ALA A 237 2.99 1.01 -7.71
CA ALA A 237 1.54 0.90 -7.61
C ALA A 237 1.09 -0.37 -6.87
N LEU A 238 1.75 -1.50 -7.13
CA LEU A 238 1.45 -2.79 -6.46
C LEU A 238 1.94 -2.86 -5.01
N SER A 239 3.07 -2.22 -4.69
CA SER A 239 3.53 -2.11 -3.29
C SER A 239 2.66 -1.15 -2.48
N GLY A 240 2.20 -0.07 -3.10
CA GLY A 240 1.17 0.82 -2.56
C GLY A 240 -0.18 0.13 -2.38
N ALA A 241 -0.56 -0.82 -3.25
CA ALA A 241 -1.79 -1.61 -3.20
C ALA A 241 -1.79 -2.68 -2.08
N THR A 242 -0.68 -3.39 -1.92
CA THR A 242 -0.59 -4.61 -1.07
C THR A 242 0.10 -4.41 0.27
N GLY A 243 0.69 -3.23 0.52
CA GLY A 243 1.44 -2.95 1.76
C GLY A 243 2.74 -3.74 1.90
N ARG A 244 3.15 -4.50 0.87
CA ARG A 244 4.43 -5.20 0.81
C ARG A 244 5.40 -4.42 -0.07
N THR A 245 6.51 -4.00 0.52
CA THR A 245 7.64 -3.40 -0.20
C THR A 245 8.29 -4.44 -1.12
N LEU A 246 8.10 -4.30 -2.43
CA LEU A 246 8.96 -4.93 -3.42
C LEU A 246 10.36 -4.25 -3.37
N PRO A 247 11.43 -4.95 -3.77
CA PRO A 247 12.78 -4.37 -3.77
C PRO A 247 12.82 -3.12 -4.66
N GLY A 248 13.28 -2.00 -4.09
CA GLY A 248 13.26 -0.68 -4.71
C GLY A 248 14.11 -0.52 -5.99
N PRO A 249 14.26 0.70 -6.52
CA PRO A 249 14.89 0.98 -7.83
C PRO A 249 16.32 0.42 -7.99
N SER A 250 17.09 0.30 -6.91
CA SER A 250 18.40 -0.36 -6.90
C SER A 250 18.30 -1.88 -7.17
N GLY A 251 17.24 -2.55 -6.73
CA GLY A 251 17.01 -3.98 -6.95
C GLY A 251 16.62 -4.35 -8.38
N VAL A 252 15.97 -3.42 -9.10
CA VAL A 252 15.60 -3.60 -10.52
C VAL A 252 16.83 -3.41 -11.41
N MET A 253 17.63 -2.37 -11.18
CA MET A 253 18.86 -2.11 -11.93
C MET A 253 19.86 -3.27 -11.78
N GLU A 254 19.99 -3.79 -10.56
CA GLU A 254 20.80 -4.97 -10.27
C GLU A 254 20.30 -6.25 -10.96
N ARG A 255 18.99 -6.38 -11.19
CA ARG A 255 18.44 -7.53 -11.92
C ARG A 255 18.72 -7.45 -13.42
N ILE A 256 18.59 -6.26 -14.01
CA ILE A 256 18.95 -6.02 -15.42
C ILE A 256 20.45 -6.24 -15.63
N ARG A 257 21.29 -5.70 -14.72
CA ARG A 257 22.73 -5.89 -14.73
C ARG A 257 23.11 -7.37 -14.73
N ARG A 258 22.49 -8.18 -13.86
CA ARG A 258 22.71 -9.63 -13.82
C ARG A 258 22.17 -10.38 -15.05
N LEU A 259 20.98 -10.02 -15.53
CA LEU A 259 20.34 -10.70 -16.67
C LEU A 259 21.14 -10.50 -17.97
N LEU A 260 21.63 -9.27 -18.19
CA LEU A 260 22.40 -8.89 -19.36
C LEU A 260 23.91 -9.09 -19.18
N ALA A 261 24.33 -9.64 -18.03
CA ALA A 261 25.73 -9.83 -17.65
C ALA A 261 26.57 -8.54 -17.82
N LEU A 262 26.01 -7.40 -17.45
CA LEU A 262 26.68 -6.10 -17.48
C LEU A 262 27.49 -5.90 -16.22
N ASP A 263 28.64 -5.24 -16.32
CA ASP A 263 29.46 -4.89 -15.15
C ASP A 263 29.11 -3.51 -14.60
N ARG A 264 28.73 -2.58 -15.49
CA ARG A 264 28.33 -1.21 -15.16
C ARG A 264 27.00 -0.86 -15.81
N LEU A 265 26.10 -0.29 -15.01
CA LEU A 265 24.85 0.30 -15.44
C LEU A 265 24.57 1.53 -14.58
N SER A 266 24.64 2.72 -15.15
CA SER A 266 24.56 3.99 -14.43
C SER A 266 23.78 5.05 -15.21
N ILE A 267 23.16 5.97 -14.47
CA ILE A 267 22.53 7.18 -15.00
C ILE A 267 23.42 8.35 -14.60
N GLY A 268 23.89 9.12 -15.58
CA GLY A 268 24.72 10.30 -15.41
C GLY A 268 24.07 11.55 -16.00
N GLN A 269 24.77 12.67 -15.93
CA GLN A 269 24.46 13.88 -16.69
C GLN A 269 25.58 14.14 -17.68
N GLU A 270 25.23 14.68 -18.84
CA GLU A 270 26.19 15.01 -19.89
C GLU A 270 27.20 16.06 -19.41
N LYS A 271 28.50 15.79 -19.61
CA LYS A 271 29.58 16.68 -19.14
C LYS A 271 29.75 17.87 -20.10
N GLU A 272 30.26 18.98 -19.59
CA GLU A 272 30.44 20.28 -20.26
C GLU A 272 31.14 20.23 -21.64
N GLY A 273 31.92 19.17 -21.94
CA GLY A 273 32.61 18.99 -23.24
C GLY A 273 31.80 18.27 -24.33
N GLU A 274 30.63 17.72 -24.01
CA GLU A 274 29.74 17.04 -24.97
C GLU A 274 28.51 17.88 -25.36
N GLN A 275 28.36 19.05 -24.74
CA GLN A 275 27.27 19.99 -24.95
C GLN A 275 27.33 20.60 -26.36
N ARG A 276 26.19 20.60 -27.06
CA ARG A 276 25.97 21.54 -28.17
C ARG A 276 25.69 22.92 -27.56
N ALA A 277 26.33 23.95 -28.12
CA ALA A 277 26.20 25.31 -27.61
C ALA A 277 24.72 25.75 -27.61
N GLY A 278 24.11 25.85 -26.41
CA GLY A 278 22.74 26.32 -26.19
C GLY A 278 21.72 25.30 -25.68
N GLU A 279 22.09 24.05 -25.40
CA GLU A 279 21.19 23.01 -24.87
C GLU A 279 21.36 22.78 -23.34
N GLU A 280 20.26 22.50 -22.64
CA GLU A 280 20.29 22.11 -21.22
C GLU A 280 20.93 20.73 -21.02
N PRO A 281 21.59 20.46 -19.89
CA PRO A 281 22.26 19.18 -19.64
C PRO A 281 21.25 18.02 -19.61
N GLY A 282 21.29 17.19 -20.66
CA GLY A 282 20.52 15.97 -20.75
C GLY A 282 21.02 14.89 -19.78
N ALA A 283 20.11 14.05 -19.29
CA ALA A 283 20.51 12.83 -18.58
C ALA A 283 21.07 11.82 -19.59
N THR A 284 22.08 11.05 -19.20
CA THR A 284 22.71 10.01 -20.02
C THR A 284 22.58 8.67 -19.33
N LEU A 285 22.28 7.63 -20.10
CA LEU A 285 22.29 6.24 -19.64
C LEU A 285 23.53 5.55 -20.17
N GLU A 286 24.33 4.95 -19.27
CA GLU A 286 25.52 4.17 -19.61
C GLU A 286 25.36 2.72 -19.19
N ALA A 287 25.59 1.79 -20.12
CA ALA A 287 25.56 0.35 -19.89
C ALA A 287 26.80 -0.30 -20.51
N GLY A 288 27.53 -1.13 -19.78
CA GLY A 288 28.75 -1.74 -20.31
C GLY A 288 29.28 -2.93 -19.53
N ARG A 289 30.26 -3.60 -20.13
CA ARG A 289 30.90 -4.83 -19.62
C ARG A 289 32.40 -4.80 -19.90
N TYR A 290 33.18 -5.36 -19.00
CA TYR A 290 34.58 -5.71 -19.22
C TYR A 290 34.67 -6.99 -20.06
N VAL A 291 35.31 -6.88 -21.22
CA VAL A 291 35.53 -8.00 -22.14
C VAL A 291 36.88 -8.68 -21.90
N ALA A 292 37.80 -7.97 -21.26
CA ALA A 292 39.10 -8.44 -20.78
C ALA A 292 39.56 -7.55 -19.63
N ASP A 293 40.61 -7.99 -18.91
CA ASP A 293 41.25 -7.16 -17.87
C ASP A 293 41.71 -5.84 -18.48
N GLY A 294 41.19 -4.73 -17.94
CA GLY A 294 41.48 -3.38 -18.44
C GLY A 294 40.80 -2.99 -19.75
N VAL A 295 39.87 -3.80 -20.31
CA VAL A 295 39.15 -3.46 -21.55
C VAL A 295 37.65 -3.39 -21.28
N PHE A 296 37.11 -2.17 -21.24
CA PHE A 296 35.69 -1.89 -21.03
C PHE A 296 34.99 -1.51 -22.34
N LEU A 297 33.87 -2.18 -22.62
CA LEU A 297 32.99 -1.86 -23.73
C LEU A 297 31.68 -1.30 -23.16
N GLY A 298 31.34 -0.07 -23.55
CA GLY A 298 30.17 0.66 -23.07
C GLY A 298 29.30 1.18 -24.20
N LEU A 299 28.00 1.28 -23.92
CA LEU A 299 27.00 1.97 -24.72
C LEU A 299 26.48 3.15 -23.90
N LYS A 300 26.53 4.36 -24.47
CA LYS A 300 25.97 5.58 -23.91
C LYS A 300 24.80 6.05 -24.76
N GLN A 301 23.67 6.32 -24.12
CA GLN A 301 22.46 6.83 -24.77
C GLN A 301 22.02 8.12 -24.05
N SER A 302 21.98 9.21 -24.79
CA SER A 302 21.42 10.47 -24.30
C SER A 302 19.89 10.42 -24.30
N THR A 303 19.27 10.95 -23.24
CA THR A 303 17.81 10.92 -23.03
C THR A 303 17.05 12.00 -23.81
N ASP A 304 17.78 12.95 -24.40
CA ASP A 304 17.31 13.97 -25.34
C ASP A 304 17.02 13.42 -26.75
N GLY A 305 17.27 12.13 -26.99
CA GLY A 305 17.08 11.48 -28.29
C GLY A 305 18.31 11.52 -29.20
N GLY A 306 19.49 11.84 -28.67
CA GLY A 306 20.75 11.73 -29.41
C GLY A 306 21.04 10.29 -29.90
N PRO A 307 21.85 10.11 -30.96
CA PRO A 307 22.22 8.80 -31.46
C PRO A 307 23.01 8.01 -30.40
N PRO A 308 22.84 6.68 -30.30
CA PRO A 308 23.62 5.85 -29.39
C PRO A 308 25.10 5.96 -29.71
N ARG A 309 25.93 6.09 -28.66
CA ARG A 309 27.39 6.10 -28.76
C ARG A 309 27.95 4.82 -28.17
N VAL A 310 28.82 4.15 -28.92
CA VAL A 310 29.55 2.97 -28.45
C VAL A 310 30.96 3.42 -28.09
N GLY A 311 31.38 3.13 -26.87
CA GLY A 311 32.70 3.46 -26.36
C GLY A 311 33.51 2.21 -26.01
N VAL A 312 34.79 2.24 -26.33
CA VAL A 312 35.80 1.29 -25.86
C VAL A 312 36.81 2.07 -25.03
N GLN A 313 37.03 1.64 -23.79
CA GLN A 313 38.11 2.13 -22.95
C GLN A 313 39.11 1.00 -22.71
N ILE A 314 40.39 1.30 -22.91
CA ILE A 314 41.51 0.40 -22.69
C ILE A 314 42.47 1.03 -21.68
N ASP A 315 42.66 0.37 -20.54
CA ASP A 315 43.63 0.73 -19.53
C ASP A 315 45.01 0.16 -19.95
N LEU A 316 45.86 1.01 -20.53
CA LEU A 316 47.17 0.59 -21.07
C LEU A 316 48.18 0.36 -19.94
N VAL A 317 48.22 1.30 -18.98
CA VAL A 317 48.98 1.22 -17.72
C VAL A 317 48.15 1.90 -16.62
N PRO A 318 48.43 1.71 -15.32
CA PRO A 318 47.60 2.23 -14.22
C PRO A 318 47.29 3.74 -14.25
N ARG A 319 48.03 4.51 -15.06
CA ARG A 319 47.88 5.97 -15.20
C ARG A 319 47.54 6.42 -16.63
N LEU A 320 47.45 5.52 -17.60
CA LEU A 320 47.22 5.85 -19.01
C LEU A 320 46.02 5.05 -19.53
N LYS A 321 45.00 5.78 -19.96
CA LYS A 321 43.76 5.22 -20.52
C LYS A 321 43.62 5.68 -21.96
N LEU A 322 43.24 4.76 -22.83
CA LEU A 322 42.90 5.04 -24.21
C LEU A 322 41.39 4.87 -24.37
N GLU A 323 40.74 5.90 -24.90
CA GLU A 323 39.30 5.96 -25.05
C GLU A 323 38.98 6.15 -26.54
N ALA A 324 38.12 5.30 -27.07
CA ALA A 324 37.60 5.42 -28.42
C ALA A 324 36.07 5.36 -28.36
N GLU A 325 35.41 6.39 -28.87
CA GLU A 325 33.95 6.47 -28.93
C GLU A 325 33.51 6.67 -30.38
N SER A 326 32.44 6.00 -30.79
CA SER A 326 31.83 6.12 -32.12
C SER A 326 30.33 6.34 -31.98
N GLY A 327 29.77 7.28 -32.74
CA GLY A 327 28.36 7.67 -32.62
C GLY A 327 27.69 8.09 -33.93
N GLY A 328 26.61 7.40 -34.30
CA GLY A 328 25.70 7.78 -35.40
C GLY A 328 26.18 7.48 -36.82
N ASN A 329 25.24 7.48 -37.79
CA ASN A 329 25.38 7.02 -39.19
C ASN A 329 26.34 7.83 -40.09
N SER A 330 27.28 8.61 -39.56
CA SER A 330 28.32 9.26 -40.35
C SER A 330 29.65 9.33 -39.59
N LEU A 331 30.76 9.33 -40.34
CA LEU A 331 32.15 9.46 -39.85
C LEU A 331 32.46 10.78 -39.08
N ALA A 332 31.44 11.58 -38.74
CA ALA A 332 31.58 12.86 -38.04
C ALA A 332 31.45 12.75 -36.51
N GLY A 333 31.16 11.56 -35.97
CA GLY A 333 30.93 11.32 -34.53
C GLY A 333 32.04 10.55 -33.80
N ASP A 334 33.10 10.13 -34.49
CA ASP A 334 34.17 9.31 -33.92
C ASP A 334 35.17 10.17 -33.14
N ARG A 335 35.44 9.79 -31.89
CA ARG A 335 36.41 10.44 -31.00
C ARG A 335 37.41 9.41 -30.51
N ILE A 336 38.70 9.74 -30.60
CA ILE A 336 39.78 8.97 -29.97
C ILE A 336 40.51 9.92 -29.04
N GLY A 337 40.60 9.55 -27.76
CA GLY A 337 41.21 10.32 -26.70
C GLY A 337 42.22 9.47 -25.91
N ILE A 338 43.17 10.15 -25.27
CA ILE A 338 44.11 9.55 -24.33
C ILE A 338 44.01 10.35 -23.03
N GLY A 339 43.70 9.65 -21.94
CA GLY A 339 43.63 10.21 -20.59
C GLY A 339 44.83 9.81 -19.75
N PHE A 340 45.39 10.76 -19.00
CA PHE A 340 46.46 10.51 -18.04
C PHE A 340 46.06 11.04 -16.66
N GLU A 341 46.15 10.20 -15.64
CA GLU A 341 45.73 10.51 -14.27
C GLU A 341 46.97 10.67 -13.38
N TYR A 342 47.10 11.84 -12.72
CA TYR A 342 48.19 12.15 -11.79
C TYR A 342 47.61 12.40 -10.41
N GLU A 343 47.96 11.54 -9.45
CA GLU A 343 47.64 11.74 -8.02
C GLU A 343 48.75 12.57 -7.38
N TYR A 344 48.39 13.54 -6.53
CA TYR A 344 49.30 14.29 -5.67
C TYR A 344 49.13 13.84 -4.22
#